data_AF-A0A7R9LNK0-F1
#
_entry.id   AF-A0A7R9LNK0-F1
#
_cell.length_a   1.000
_cell.length_b   1.000
_cell.length_c   1.000
_cell.angle_alpha   90.00
_cell.angle_beta   90.00
_cell.angle_gamma   90.00
#
_symmetry.space_group_name_H-M   'P 1'
#
loop_
_entity.id
_entity.type
_entity.pdbx_description
1 polymer ?
#
loop_
_entity_poly.entity_id
_entity_poly.type
_entity_poly.pdbx_seq_one_letter_code
_entity_poly.pdbx_strand_id
1 'polypeptide(L)'
;MSADREGRYMCRASVKGFPEISAQSLVFIKGPPRIRRPYVQYGMDGQAVNVECIIDSIPTPTKILWFHNSRLVDVDNNDGYELIEESIQTDSSFRSTISIRKSK
;
A
#
# COMPACT_ATOMS: atom_id res chain seq x y z
N MET A 1 7.06 -15.08 11.83
CA MET A 1 6.04 -16.15 11.96
C MET A 1 4.90 -15.61 12.80
N SER A 2 3.83 -15.14 12.15
CA SER A 2 2.57 -14.69 12.79
C SER A 2 1.36 -14.85 11.87
N ALA A 3 1.51 -15.47 10.69
CA ALA A 3 0.45 -15.62 9.70
C ALA A 3 -0.75 -16.40 10.27
N ASP A 4 -0.47 -17.35 11.17
CA ASP A 4 -1.49 -18.23 11.77
C ASP A 4 -2.50 -17.48 12.68
N ARG A 5 -2.21 -16.23 13.05
CA ARG A 5 -3.09 -15.38 13.87
C ARG A 5 -3.82 -14.30 13.05
N GLU A 6 -3.48 -14.19 11.78
CA GLU A 6 -4.16 -13.30 10.84
C GLU A 6 -5.39 -13.99 10.27
N GLY A 7 -6.43 -13.22 9.98
CA GLY A 7 -7.60 -13.70 9.25
C GLY A 7 -8.92 -13.55 10.01
N ARG A 8 -9.91 -14.34 9.60
CA ARG A 8 -11.29 -14.17 10.00
C ARG A 8 -11.63 -15.05 11.22
N TYR A 9 -12.07 -14.40 12.28
CA TYR A 9 -12.59 -15.03 13.49
C TYR A 9 -14.11 -14.95 13.48
N MET A 10 -14.78 -16.01 13.94
CA MET A 10 -16.24 -16.11 14.03
C MET A 10 -16.66 -16.42 15.47
N CYS A 11 -17.48 -15.55 16.06
CA CYS A 11 -18.18 -15.81 17.32
C CYS A 11 -19.58 -16.35 17.01
N ARG A 12 -20.01 -17.42 17.67
CA ARG A 12 -21.33 -18.04 17.50
C ARG A 12 -21.97 -18.23 18.87
N ALA A 13 -23.27 -17.95 18.98
CA ALA A 13 -24.05 -18.14 20.19
C ALA A 13 -25.34 -18.91 19.89
N SER A 14 -25.60 -19.96 20.68
CA SER A 14 -26.73 -20.87 20.49
C SER A 14 -27.50 -21.09 21.80
N VAL A 15 -28.83 -21.05 21.74
CA VAL A 15 -29.73 -21.40 22.84
C VAL A 15 -30.83 -22.33 22.31
N LYS A 16 -31.16 -23.39 23.06
CA LYS A 16 -32.20 -24.34 22.65
C LYS A 16 -33.54 -23.63 22.40
N GLY A 17 -34.17 -23.91 21.26
CA GLY A 17 -35.46 -23.32 20.88
C GLY A 17 -35.37 -21.96 20.18
N PHE A 18 -34.16 -21.43 19.98
CA PHE A 18 -33.93 -20.18 19.25
C PHE A 18 -32.94 -20.41 18.09
N PRO A 19 -33.03 -19.62 17.00
CA PRO A 19 -32.01 -19.62 15.95
C PRO A 19 -30.65 -19.22 16.49
N GLU A 20 -29.59 -19.85 15.96
CA GLU A 20 -28.22 -19.46 16.27
C GLU A 20 -27.87 -18.11 15.62
N ILE A 21 -27.07 -17.31 16.32
CA ILE A 21 -26.53 -16.05 15.79
C ILE A 21 -25.00 -16.11 15.73
N SER A 22 -24.42 -15.35 14.80
CA SER A 22 -22.97 -15.28 14.63
C SER A 22 -22.48 -13.89 14.25
N ALA A 23 -21.27 -13.54 14.66
CA ALA A 23 -20.58 -12.31 14.30
C ALA A 23 -19.14 -12.61 13.84
N GLN A 24 -18.65 -11.85 12.86
CA GLN A 24 -17.30 -12.01 12.30
C GLN A 24 -16.39 -10.84 12.66
N SER A 25 -15.09 -11.11 12.78
CA SER A 25 -14.05 -10.11 12.95
C SER A 25 -12.84 -10.47 12.09
N LEU A 26 -12.28 -9.49 11.39
CA LEU A 26 -11.05 -9.67 10.61
C LEU A 26 -9.88 -9.10 11.41
N VAL A 27 -8.87 -9.93 11.65
CA VAL A 27 -7.67 -9.56 12.40
C VAL A 27 -6.50 -9.42 11.44
N PHE A 28 -5.87 -8.25 11.46
CA PHE A 28 -4.62 -7.96 10.76
C PHE A 28 -3.48 -7.88 11.78
N ILE A 29 -2.30 -8.42 11.44
CA ILE A 29 -1.15 -8.38 12.32
C ILE A 29 -0.31 -7.13 12.03
N LYS A 30 -0.12 -6.31 13.05
CA LYS A 30 0.74 -5.13 12.94
C LYS A 30 2.18 -5.54 12.71
N GLY A 31 2.85 -4.82 11.81
CA GLY A 31 4.23 -5.09 11.45
C GLY A 31 4.90 -3.87 10.82
N PRO A 32 6.24 -3.90 10.67
CA PRO A 32 6.94 -2.84 9.95
C PRO A 32 6.54 -2.84 8.47
N PRO A 33 6.52 -1.66 7.82
CA PRO A 33 6.23 -1.58 6.39
C PRO A 33 7.28 -2.35 5.58
N ARG A 34 6.83 -2.99 4.51
CA ARG A 34 7.69 -3.69 3.55
C ARG A 34 7.50 -3.11 2.17
N ILE A 35 8.60 -2.77 1.51
CA ILE A 35 8.57 -2.22 0.15
C ILE A 35 8.91 -3.34 -0.84
N ARG A 36 7.99 -3.58 -1.78
CA ARG A 36 8.16 -4.43 -2.95
C ARG A 36 8.23 -3.55 -4.19
N ARG A 37 9.22 -3.78 -5.05
CA ARG A 37 9.39 -3.02 -6.29
C ARG A 37 10.15 -3.86 -7.32
N PRO A 38 9.99 -3.61 -8.63
CA PRO A 38 10.92 -4.10 -9.65
C PRO A 38 12.30 -3.46 -9.48
N TYR A 39 13.37 -4.25 -9.55
CA TYR A 39 14.74 -3.72 -9.41
C TYR A 39 15.07 -2.70 -10.51
N VAL A 40 14.64 -2.99 -11.74
CA VAL A 40 14.71 -2.11 -12.90
C VAL A 40 13.30 -1.78 -13.34
N GLN A 41 13.06 -0.50 -13.64
CA GLN A 41 11.83 0.00 -14.24
C GLN A 41 12.21 0.80 -15.48
N TYR A 42 11.35 0.76 -16.49
CA TYR A 42 11.65 1.31 -17.81
C TYR A 42 10.71 2.46 -18.13
N GLY A 43 11.25 3.49 -18.77
CA GLY A 43 10.51 4.58 -19.37
C GLY A 43 10.74 4.61 -20.87
N MET A 44 9.82 5.22 -21.61
CA MET A 44 10.00 5.52 -23.02
C MET A 44 10.41 6.98 -23.19
N ASP A 45 11.40 7.24 -24.05
CA ASP A 45 11.80 8.61 -24.35
C ASP A 45 10.63 9.39 -24.97
N GLY A 46 10.51 10.67 -24.59
CA GLY A 46 9.39 11.53 -24.97
C GLY A 46 8.08 11.28 -24.22
N GLN A 47 7.99 10.26 -23.37
CA GLN A 47 6.83 10.01 -22.51
C GLN A 47 7.14 10.27 -21.04
N ALA A 48 6.09 10.41 -20.22
CA ALA A 48 6.26 10.44 -18.78
C ALA A 48 6.75 9.06 -18.29
N VAL A 49 7.75 9.07 -17.40
CA VAL A 49 8.30 7.84 -16.81
C VAL A 49 7.62 7.61 -15.47
N ASN A 50 7.00 6.44 -15.30
CA ASN A 50 6.37 6.07 -14.04
C ASN A 50 7.27 5.11 -13.27
N VAL A 51 7.61 5.48 -12.04
CA VAL A 51 8.37 4.62 -11.12
C VAL A 51 7.46 4.25 -9.97
N GLU A 52 7.30 2.95 -9.76
CA GLU A 52 6.35 2.38 -8.82
C GLU A 52 7.04 1.68 -7.66
N CYS A 53 6.42 1.77 -6.48
CA CYS A 53 6.66 0.85 -5.38
C CYS A 53 5.33 0.40 -4.74
N ILE A 54 5.33 -0.82 -4.21
CA ILE A 54 4.24 -1.40 -3.45
C ILE A 54 4.68 -1.48 -1.99
N ILE A 55 3.87 -0.97 -1.08
CA ILE A 55 4.14 -0.92 0.36
C ILE A 55 3.10 -1.78 1.07
N ASP A 56 3.53 -2.86 1.72
CA ASP A 56 2.67 -3.65 2.60
C ASP A 56 2.85 -3.12 4.02
N SER A 57 1.78 -2.59 4.64
CA SER A 57 1.89 -1.98 5.96
C SER A 57 0.59 -2.05 6.75
N ILE A 58 0.71 -2.55 7.99
CA ILE A 58 -0.35 -2.53 8.99
C ILE A 58 0.24 -1.94 10.28
N PRO A 59 -0.19 -0.75 10.72
CA PRO A 59 -1.22 0.11 10.14
C PRO A 59 -0.79 0.77 8.83
N THR A 60 -1.72 1.49 8.20
CA THR A 60 -1.47 2.25 6.97
C THR A 60 -0.28 3.22 7.14
N PRO A 61 0.59 3.37 6.13
CA PRO A 61 1.74 4.26 6.22
C PRO A 61 1.28 5.71 6.40
N THR A 62 1.99 6.48 7.23
CA THR A 62 1.66 7.89 7.49
C THR A 62 2.22 8.84 6.44
N LYS A 63 3.33 8.45 5.80
CA LYS A 63 4.02 9.20 4.73
C LYS A 63 4.73 8.24 3.80
N ILE A 64 4.74 8.54 2.50
CA ILE A 64 5.57 7.89 1.49
C ILE A 64 6.39 9.01 0.83
N LEU A 65 7.72 8.83 0.76
CA LEU A 65 8.65 9.83 0.25
C LEU A 65 9.46 9.23 -0.87
N TRP A 66 9.60 9.98 -1.97
CA TRP A 66 10.45 9.61 -3.09
C TRP A 66 11.75 10.38 -3.05
N PHE A 67 12.84 9.70 -3.38
CA PHE A 67 14.17 10.30 -3.48
C PHE A 67 14.78 10.03 -4.84
N HIS A 68 15.37 11.05 -5.43
CA HIS A 68 16.16 10.94 -6.66
C HIS A 68 17.55 11.52 -6.38
N ASN A 69 18.60 10.71 -6.60
CA ASN A 69 20.00 11.08 -6.30
C ASN A 69 20.20 11.63 -4.88
N SER A 70 19.58 10.98 -3.89
CA SER A 70 19.61 11.36 -2.46
C SER A 70 18.94 12.70 -2.12
N ARG A 71 18.20 13.30 -3.06
CA ARG A 71 17.38 14.49 -2.81
C ARG A 71 15.92 14.09 -2.73
N LEU A 72 15.22 14.63 -1.74
CA LEU A 72 13.77 14.48 -1.63
C LEU A 72 13.15 15.06 -2.90
N VAL A 73 12.29 14.28 -3.56
CA VAL A 73 11.48 14.81 -4.66
C VAL A 73 10.41 15.69 -4.07
N ASP A 74 10.44 16.96 -4.46
CA ASP A 74 9.41 17.92 -4.11
C ASP A 74 8.36 17.95 -5.23
N VAL A 75 7.19 17.38 -4.94
CA VAL A 75 6.07 17.29 -5.88
C VAL A 75 5.37 18.64 -6.00
N ASP A 76 5.47 19.49 -4.97
CA ASP A 76 4.78 20.78 -4.90
C ASP A 76 5.53 21.89 -5.65
N ASN A 77 6.83 21.72 -5.87
CA ASN A 77 7.69 22.71 -6.54
C ASN A 77 7.61 22.73 -8.08
N ASN A 78 6.66 21.99 -8.69
CA ASN A 78 6.45 21.99 -10.15
C ASN A 78 7.68 21.53 -10.97
N ASP A 79 8.55 20.70 -10.37
CA ASP A 79 9.77 20.13 -10.98
C ASP A 79 9.47 19.01 -12.00
N GLY A 80 8.24 18.92 -12.50
CA GLY A 80 7.80 17.89 -13.43
C GLY A 80 7.50 16.53 -12.79
N TYR A 81 7.45 16.45 -11.46
CA TYR A 81 7.06 15.24 -10.74
C TYR A 81 5.57 15.28 -10.35
N GLU A 82 4.92 14.11 -10.40
CA GLU A 82 3.56 13.90 -9.92
C GLU A 82 3.54 12.63 -9.07
N LEU A 83 2.91 12.68 -7.90
CA LEU A 83 2.81 11.54 -6.99
C LEU A 83 1.38 11.00 -6.97
N ILE A 84 1.26 9.69 -7.22
CA ILE A 84 -0.01 8.96 -7.24
C ILE A 84 0.06 7.88 -6.15
N GLU A 85 -0.87 7.92 -5.20
CA GLU A 85 -0.98 6.93 -4.12
C GLU A 85 -2.34 6.23 -4.18
N GLU A 86 -2.32 4.91 -4.18
CA GLU A 86 -3.53 4.08 -4.31
C GLU A 86 -3.52 2.96 -3.27
N SER A 87 -4.68 2.67 -2.67
CA SER A 87 -4.84 1.47 -1.84
C SER A 87 -5.19 0.25 -2.70
N ILE A 88 -4.50 -0.86 -2.47
CA ILE A 88 -4.81 -2.15 -3.08
C ILE A 88 -5.76 -2.86 -2.12
N GLN A 89 -7.06 -2.81 -2.45
CA GLN A 89 -8.20 -3.06 -1.54
C GLN A 89 -8.19 -4.43 -0.81
N THR A 90 -7.36 -5.38 -1.22
CA THR A 90 -7.35 -6.75 -0.69
C THR A 90 -6.28 -7.04 0.37
N ASP A 91 -5.17 -6.30 0.44
CA ASP A 91 -3.95 -6.83 1.10
C ASP A 91 -3.25 -5.90 2.11
N SER A 92 -3.89 -4.83 2.59
CA SER A 92 -3.20 -3.75 3.34
C SER A 92 -1.95 -3.24 2.62
N SER A 93 -2.02 -3.28 1.28
CA SER A 93 -0.96 -2.87 0.37
C SER A 93 -1.30 -1.53 -0.26
N PHE A 94 -0.28 -0.71 -0.49
CA PHE A 94 -0.38 0.62 -1.08
C PHE A 94 0.53 0.67 -2.29
N ARG A 95 0.04 1.22 -3.40
CA ARG A 95 0.84 1.50 -4.59
C ARG A 95 1.18 2.98 -4.57
N SER A 96 2.46 3.30 -4.60
CA SER A 96 2.93 4.66 -4.80
C SER A 96 3.68 4.72 -6.12
N THR A 97 3.27 5.65 -6.97
CA THR A 97 3.87 5.87 -8.28
C THR A 97 4.28 7.33 -8.39
N ILE A 98 5.56 7.55 -8.67
CA ILE A 98 6.06 8.85 -9.09
C ILE A 98 6.08 8.90 -10.61
N SER A 99 5.34 9.83 -11.19
CA SER A 99 5.38 10.14 -12.62
C SER A 99 6.35 11.28 -12.86
N ILE A 100 7.31 11.07 -13.76
CA ILE A 100 8.37 12.00 -14.09
C ILE A 100 8.09 12.51 -15.49
N ARG A 101 7.63 13.76 -15.59
CA ARG A 101 7.44 14.46 -16.85
C ARG A 101 8.74 15.19 -17.20
N LYS A 102 9.04 15.29 -18.49
CA LYS A 102 10.20 16.05 -18.96
C LYS A 102 10.02 17.51 -18.52
N SER A 103 10.93 18.03 -17.69
CA SER A 103 11.00 19.47 -17.44
C SER A 103 11.30 20.16 -18.77
N LYS A 104 10.52 21.19 -19.09
CA LYS A 104 10.65 21.94 -20.34
C LYS A 104 11.99 22.65 -20.44
#